data_AF-A0A932Q3S3-F1
#
_entry.id   AF-A0A932Q3S3-F1
#
_cell.length_a   1.000
_cell.length_b   1.000
_cell.length_c   1.000
_cell.angle_alpha   90.00
_cell.angle_beta   90.00
_cell.angle_gamma   90.00
#
_symmetry.space_group_name_H-M   'P 1'
#
loop_
_entity.id
_entity.type
_entity.pdbx_description
1 polymer ?
#
loop_
_entity_poly.entity_id
_entity_poly.type
_entity_poly.pdbx_seq_one_letter_code
_entity_poly.pdbx_strand_id
1 'polypeptide(L)' 'MRHRTQVLFDMEQYSFLKSLSRQEGRSLGEILRQFVEEKRHAFSAKGRKDRLTRLIGSLRDKECTSENYKDFLYGKKSS' A
#
# COMPACT_ATOMS: atom_id res chain seq x y z
N MET A 1 14.91 -7.21 20.70
CA MET A 1 16.13 -6.69 20.04
C MET A 1 15.91 -5.22 19.69
N ARG A 2 16.75 -4.29 20.16
CA ARG A 2 16.60 -2.86 19.83
C ARG A 2 17.26 -2.61 18.47
N HIS A 3 16.46 -2.38 17.43
CA HIS A 3 16.96 -1.96 16.12
C HIS A 3 17.20 -0.44 16.12
N ARG A 4 18.37 -0.02 15.64
CA ARG A 4 18.75 1.38 15.49
C ARG A 4 18.87 1.69 14.01
N THR A 5 18.18 2.73 13.56
CA THR A 5 18.26 3.24 12.19
C THR A 5 18.80 4.66 12.23
N GLN A 6 19.68 4.98 11.30
CA GLN A 6 20.17 6.34 11.07
C GLN A 6 19.52 6.87 9.80
N VAL A 7 18.99 8.09 9.88
CA VAL A 7 18.33 8.78 8.76
C VAL A 7 18.93 10.17 8.67
N LEU A 8 19.29 10.58 7.45
CA LEU A 8 19.78 11.91 7.17
C LEU A 8 18.60 12.80 6.80
N PHE A 9 18.59 14.02 7.33
CA PHE A 9 17.57 15.02 7.06
C PHE A 9 18.25 16.29 6.57
N ASP A 10 17.57 17.00 5.68
CA ASP A 10 17.98 18.34 5.30
C ASP A 10 17.80 19.30 6.48
N MET A 11 18.52 20.42 6.45
CA MET A 11 18.49 21.41 7.54
C MET A 11 17.07 21.95 7.81
N GLU A 12 16.28 22.14 6.77
CA GLU A 12 14.88 22.59 6.88
C GLU A 12 13.98 21.54 7.55
N GLN A 13 14.17 20.27 7.20
CA GLN A 13 13.41 19.16 7.79
C GLN A 13 13.78 18.99 9.27
N TYR A 14 15.06 19.07 9.59
CA TYR A 14 15.54 18.96 10.95
C TYR A 14 15.06 20.13 11.83
N SER A 15 15.10 21.36 11.32
CA SER A 15 14.63 22.54 12.05
C SER A 15 13.14 22.46 12.36
N PHE A 16 12.33 22.04 11.39
CA PHE A 16 10.90 21.79 11.56
C PHE A 16 10.61 20.72 12.62
N LEU A 17 11.30 19.57 12.55
CA LEU A 17 11.11 18.50 13.54
C LEU A 17 11.50 18.97 14.96
N LYS A 18 12.53 19.80 15.06
CA LYS A 18 12.98 20.37 16.33
C LYS A 18 12.00 21.39 16.90
N SER A 19 11.38 22.23 16.06
CA SER A 19 10.31 23.14 16.53
C SER A 19 9.09 22.36 17.00
N LEU A 20 8.70 21.32 16.26
CA LEU A 20 7.56 20.47 16.62
C LEU A 20 7.80 19.74 17.95
N SER A 21 9.00 19.18 18.14
CA SER A 21 9.43 18.56 19.40
C SER A 21 9.31 19.50 20.60
N ARG A 22 9.69 20.77 20.43
CA ARG A 22 9.54 21.79 21.48
C ARG A 22 8.10 22.16 21.74
N GLN A 23 7.28 22.27 20.70
CA GLN A 23 5.87 22.63 20.82
C GLN A 23 5.05 21.52 21.53
N GLU A 24 5.32 20.25 21.22
CA GLU A 24 4.60 19.11 21.81
C GLU A 24 5.22 18.61 23.12
N GLY A 25 6.43 19.04 23.47
CA GLY A 25 7.16 18.52 24.64
C GLY A 25 7.58 17.06 24.50
N ARG A 26 7.74 16.57 23.27
CA ARG A 26 8.03 15.16 22.94
C ARG A 26 9.39 15.00 22.31
N SER A 27 9.99 13.81 22.44
CA SER A 27 11.28 13.54 21.81
C SER A 27 11.14 13.41 20.29
N LEU A 28 12.20 13.76 19.55
CA LEU A 28 12.25 13.58 18.10
C LEU A 28 11.98 12.13 17.67
N GLY A 29 12.48 11.15 18.45
CA GLY A 29 12.28 9.74 18.17
C GLY A 29 10.82 9.28 18.30
N GLU A 30 10.07 9.86 19.24
CA GLU A 30 8.63 9.58 19.39
C GLU A 30 7.81 10.16 18.24
N ILE A 31 8.11 11.41 17.85
CA ILE A 31 7.47 12.07 16.71
C ILE A 31 7.71 11.29 15.42
N LEU A 32 8.96 10.93 15.15
CA LEU A 32 9.32 10.16 13.96
C LEU A 32 8.67 8.77 13.97
N ARG A 33 8.62 8.10 15.13
CA ARG A 33 7.94 6.81 15.25
C ARG A 33 6.45 6.94 14.96
N GLN A 34 5.79 7.96 15.47
CA GLN A 34 4.39 8.22 15.18
C GLN A 34 4.14 8.43 13.68
N PHE A 35 4.92 9.28 13.01
CA PHE A 35 4.78 9.50 11.57
C PHE A 35 4.95 8.21 10.76
N VAL A 36 5.95 7.38 11.11
CA VAL A 36 6.15 6.11 10.44
C VAL A 36 4.97 5.16 10.67
N GLU A 37 4.45 5.08 11.89
CA GLU A 37 3.28 4.25 12.20
C GLU A 37 2.03 4.72 11.48
N GLU A 38 1.73 6.02 11.49
CA GLU A 38 0.60 6.60 10.77
C GLU A 38 0.67 6.30 9.27
N LYS A 39 1.85 6.44 8.65
CA LYS A 39 2.04 6.06 7.25
C LYS A 39 1.83 4.57 7.06
N ARG A 40 2.40 3.72 7.92
CA ARG A 40 2.24 2.26 7.85
C ARG A 40 0.77 1.84 7.94
N HIS A 41 0.00 2.44 8.84
CA HIS A 41 -1.43 2.22 8.96
C HIS A 41 -2.21 2.72 7.74
N ALA A 42 -1.85 3.88 7.18
CA ALA A 42 -2.46 4.39 5.95
C ALA A 42 -2.20 3.47 4.74
N PHE A 43 -1.00 2.92 4.63
CA PHE A 43 -0.66 1.93 3.58
C PHE A 43 -1.37 0.58 3.81
N SER A 44 -1.44 0.11 5.05
CA SER A 44 -2.14 -1.14 5.41
C SER A 44 -3.66 -1.04 5.20
N ALA A 45 -4.26 0.12 5.49
CA ALA A 45 -5.68 0.39 5.25
C ALA A 45 -6.06 0.40 3.76
N LYS A 46 -5.14 0.80 2.86
CA LYS A 46 -5.33 0.67 1.41
C LYS A 46 -5.26 -0.78 0.92
N GLY A 47 -4.67 -1.70 1.69
CA GLY A 47 -4.55 -3.12 1.37
C GLY A 47 -5.62 -4.03 1.98
N ARG A 48 -6.46 -3.53 2.89
CA ARG A 48 -7.49 -4.32 3.60
C ARG A 48 -8.91 -4.10 3.05
N LYS A 49 -9.02 -4.02 1.73
CA LYS A 49 -10.19 -4.55 1.03
C LYS A 49 -9.69 -5.68 0.17
N ASP A 50 -10.25 -6.83 0.44
CA ASP A 50 -10.29 -8.00 -0.40
C ASP A 50 -10.88 -7.61 -1.78
N ARG A 51 -10.07 -6.90 -2.58
CA ARG A 51 -10.45 -6.35 -3.88
C ARG A 51 -10.45 -7.43 -4.96
N LEU A 52 -9.81 -8.57 -4.68
CA LEU A 52 -9.77 -9.71 -5.58
C LEU A 52 -11.04 -10.57 -5.47
N THR A 53 -11.60 -10.78 -4.28
CA THR A 53 -12.91 -11.47 -4.15
C THR A 53 -14.07 -10.66 -4.74
N ARG A 54 -13.96 -9.32 -4.79
CA ARG A 54 -14.95 -8.46 -5.46
C ARG A 54 -14.84 -8.45 -7.00
N LEU A 55 -13.73 -8.90 -7.57
CA LEU A 55 -13.52 -9.03 -9.01
C LEU A 55 -14.07 -10.36 -9.57
N ILE A 56 -14.32 -11.35 -8.71
CA ILE A 56 -14.85 -12.67 -9.12
C ILE A 56 -16.34 -12.61 -9.51
N GLY A 57 -17.07 -11.56 -9.10
CA GLY A 57 -18.53 -11.50 -9.29
C GLY A 57 -19.06 -10.49 -10.31
N SER A 58 -18.23 -9.56 -10.82
CA SER A 58 -18.71 -8.40 -11.62
C SER A 58 -18.37 -8.48 -13.10
N LEU A 59 -18.08 -9.66 -13.62
CA LEU A 59 -18.05 -9.96 -15.05
C LEU A 59 -19.00 -11.13 -15.30
N ARG A 60 -20.29 -10.94 -15.01
CA ARG A 60 -21.35 -11.75 -15.62
C ARG A 60 -21.53 -11.24 -17.05
N ASP A 61 -20.55 -11.52 -17.88
CA ASP A 61 -20.81 -11.60 -19.31
C ASP A 61 -21.36 -13.01 -19.56
N LYS A 62 -22.61 -13.10 -20.03
CA LYS A 62 -23.33 -14.38 -20.14
C LYS A 62 -22.77 -15.30 -21.24
N GLU A 63 -21.82 -14.82 -22.04
CA GLU A 63 -21.32 -15.51 -23.23
C GLU A 63 -19.87 -16.02 -23.10
N CYS A 64 -19.13 -15.66 -22.04
CA CYS A 64 -17.78 -16.16 -21.82
C CYS A 64 -17.76 -17.30 -20.80
N THR A 65 -18.31 -18.44 -21.19
CA THR A 65 -18.07 -19.71 -20.49
C THR A 65 -16.61 -20.14 -20.67
N SER A 66 -15.95 -20.40 -19.54
CA SER A 66 -14.54 -20.80 -19.43
C SER A 66 -14.17 -22.12 -20.11
N GLU A 67 -15.11 -22.77 -20.80
CA GLU A 67 -14.88 -24.03 -21.51
C GLU A 67 -14.34 -23.85 -22.93
N ASN A 68 -14.55 -22.68 -23.56
CA ASN A 68 -14.13 -22.41 -24.96
C ASN A 68 -13.00 -21.38 -25.10
N TYR A 69 -12.30 -21.03 -24.01
CA TYR A 69 -11.25 -20.00 -24.06
C TYR A 69 -10.10 -20.33 -25.04
N LYS A 70 -9.86 -21.62 -25.31
CA LYS A 70 -8.84 -22.08 -26.24
C LYS A 70 -9.15 -21.70 -27.69
N ASP A 71 -10.41 -21.75 -28.11
CA ASP A 71 -10.82 -21.39 -29.47
C ASP A 71 -10.74 -19.87 -29.69
N PHE A 72 -10.98 -19.10 -28.63
CA PHE A 72 -10.94 -17.64 -28.68
C PHE A 72 -9.51 -17.08 -28.71
N LEU A 73 -8.60 -17.68 -27.93
CA LEU A 73 -7.20 -17.23 -27.86
C LEU A 73 -6.35 -17.72 -29.02
N TYR A 74 -6.63 -18.89 -29.57
CA TYR A 74 -5.74 -19.55 -30.54
C TYR A 74 -6.41 -19.82 -31.89
N GLY A 75 -7.67 -19.41 -32.06
CA GLY A 75 -8.47 -19.68 -33.24
C GLY A 75 -8.88 -21.16 -33.35
N LYS A 76 -10.00 -21.44 -34.01
CA LYS A 76 -10.39 -22.82 -34.34
C LYS A 76 -9.28 -23.44 -35.18
N LYS A 77 -8.73 -24.57 -34.73
CA LYS A 77 -7.89 -25.41 -35.59
C LYS A 77 -8.72 -25.83 -36.80
N SER A 78 -8.35 -25.31 -37.97
CA SER A 78 -8.79 -25.86 -39.25
C SER A 78 -8.33 -27.31 -39.33
N SER A 79 -9.30 -28.22 -39.35
CA SER A 79 -9.16 -29.60 -39.80
C SER A 79 -10.12 -29.80 -40.95
#